data_AF-A0A9P4VS78-F1
#
_entry.id   AF-A0A9P4VS78-F1
#
_cell.length_a   1.000
_cell.length_b   1.000
_cell.length_c   1.000
_cell.angle_alpha   90.00
_cell.angle_beta   90.00
_cell.angle_gamma   90.00
#
_symmetry.space_group_name_H-M   'P 1'
#
loop_
_entity.id
_entity.type
_entity.pdbx_description
1 polymer ?
#
loop_
_entity_poly.entity_id
_entity_poly.type
_entity_poly.pdbx_seq_one_letter_code
_entity_poly.pdbx_strand_id
1 'polypeptide(L)'
;MGHAGPEAIKHLTTDVVGAEIDGRGLSTIECEVCAVSKATEIISRRPLDEPATRIFQRVSYDIVSFPPGYNGHRYLSHYHCDYSHWIDL
;
A
#
# COMPACT_ATOMS: atom_id res chain seq x y z
N MET A 1 6.07 -26.71 8.29
CA MET A 1 4.92 -26.33 9.14
C MET A 1 4.30 -25.07 8.53
N GLY A 2 3.08 -25.17 7.99
CA GLY A 2 2.58 -24.33 6.90
C GLY A 2 1.87 -23.02 7.27
N HIS A 3 2.15 -22.42 8.44
CA HIS A 3 1.50 -21.17 8.87
C HIS A 3 -0.04 -21.21 8.74
N ALA A 4 -0.64 -22.35 9.12
CA ALA A 4 -2.07 -22.56 9.07
C ALA A 4 -2.78 -21.55 10.00
N GLY A 5 -3.88 -20.97 9.52
CA GLY A 5 -4.67 -20.06 10.32
C GLY A 5 -5.39 -20.78 11.46
N PRO A 6 -5.88 -20.04 12.48
CA PRO A 6 -6.62 -20.58 13.62
C PRO A 6 -7.77 -21.52 13.22
N GLU A 7 -8.54 -21.18 12.18
CA GLU A 7 -9.65 -22.04 11.72
C GLU A 7 -9.17 -23.38 11.17
N ALA A 8 -8.09 -23.41 10.39
CA ALA A 8 -7.53 -24.66 9.89
C ALA A 8 -6.97 -25.54 11.02
N ILE A 9 -6.45 -24.92 12.09
CA ILE A 9 -5.98 -25.62 13.28
C ILE A 9 -7.16 -26.28 14.01
N LYS A 10 -8.31 -25.60 14.15
CA LYS A 10 -9.49 -26.15 14.84
C LYS A 10 -10.00 -27.47 14.26
N HIS A 11 -9.89 -27.66 12.95
CA HIS A 11 -10.34 -28.90 12.29
C HIS A 11 -9.47 -30.12 12.64
N LEU A 12 -8.25 -29.92 13.13
CA LEU A 12 -7.35 -31.04 13.43
C LEU A 12 -7.88 -31.94 14.56
N THR A 13 -8.55 -31.39 15.57
CA THR A 13 -9.07 -32.23 16.68
C THR A 13 -10.23 -33.14 16.26
N THR A 14 -10.96 -32.79 15.19
CA THR A 14 -12.09 -33.58 14.68
C THR A 14 -11.69 -34.54 13.56
N ASP A 15 -10.68 -34.17 12.77
CA ASP A 15 -10.40 -34.83 11.50
C ASP A 15 -9.23 -35.82 11.59
N VAL A 16 -8.47 -35.81 12.68
CA VAL A 16 -7.37 -36.77 12.91
C VAL A 16 -7.43 -37.40 14.30
N VAL A 17 -6.95 -38.64 14.40
CA VAL A 17 -6.91 -39.40 15.67
C VAL A 17 -5.68 -39.00 16.47
N GLY A 18 -5.87 -38.64 17.74
CA GLY A 18 -4.78 -38.37 18.69
C GLY A 18 -4.18 -36.97 18.64
N ALA A 19 -4.78 -36.02 17.90
CA ALA A 19 -4.39 -34.63 17.96
C ALA A 19 -5.12 -33.90 19.09
N GLU A 20 -4.35 -33.42 20.06
CA GLU A 20 -4.82 -32.49 21.08
C GLU A 20 -4.19 -31.11 20.81
N ILE A 21 -5.00 -30.06 20.83
CA ILE A 21 -4.56 -28.70 20.58
C ILE A 21 -4.70 -27.91 21.87
N ASP A 22 -3.59 -27.35 22.34
CA ASP A 22 -3.60 -26.37 23.42
C ASP A 22 -3.75 -24.95 22.85
N GLY A 23 -4.85 -24.29 23.21
CA GLY A 23 -5.20 -22.95 22.74
C GLY A 23 -5.83 -22.89 21.35
N ARG A 24 -5.89 -21.68 20.77
CA ARG A 24 -6.64 -21.37 19.53
C ARG A 24 -5.79 -21.30 18.25
N GLY A 25 -4.47 -21.47 18.37
CA GLY A 25 -3.52 -21.11 17.32
C GLY A 25 -3.32 -19.59 17.18
N LEU A 26 -2.13 -19.20 16.69
CA LEU A 26 -1.79 -17.79 16.49
C LEU A 26 -2.61 -17.19 15.36
N SER A 27 -3.20 -16.02 15.60
CA SER A 27 -3.75 -15.20 14.53
C SER A 27 -2.62 -14.62 13.67
N THR A 28 -2.98 -14.10 12.48
CA THR A 28 -1.99 -13.55 11.54
C THR A 28 -1.10 -12.48 12.18
N ILE A 29 -1.64 -11.61 13.05
CA ILE A 29 -0.88 -10.52 13.68
C ILE A 29 0.04 -10.99 14.81
N GLU A 30 -0.23 -12.16 15.40
CA GLU A 30 0.55 -12.72 16.51
C GLU A 30 1.78 -13.52 16.04
N CYS A 31 1.89 -13.78 14.73
CA CYS A 31 3.03 -14.45 14.13
C CYS A 31 3.70 -13.48 13.15
N GLU A 32 4.94 -13.08 13.43
CA GLU A 32 5.70 -12.11 12.61
C GLU A 32 5.72 -12.48 11.12
N VAL A 33 6.03 -13.73 10.80
CA VAL A 33 6.07 -14.23 9.40
C VAL A 33 4.69 -14.11 8.74
N CYS A 34 3.62 -14.51 9.44
CA CYS A 34 2.25 -14.36 8.91
C CYS A 34 1.88 -12.89 8.75
N ALA A 35 2.23 -12.04 9.71
CA ALA A 35 1.90 -10.62 9.71
C ALA A 35 2.53 -9.91 8.51
N VAL A 36 3.78 -10.24 8.16
CA VAL A 36 4.47 -9.66 7.00
C VAL A 36 4.01 -10.33 5.71
N SER A 37 3.99 -11.66 5.63
CA SER A 37 3.71 -12.39 4.38
C SER A 37 2.24 -12.40 3.97
N LYS A 38 1.31 -12.22 4.92
CA LYS A 38 -0.14 -12.17 4.67
C LYS A 38 -0.72 -10.78 4.93
N ALA A 39 0.11 -9.74 5.00
CA ALA A 39 -0.35 -8.38 5.12
C ALA A 39 -1.28 -8.05 3.93
N THR A 40 -2.50 -7.63 4.22
CA THR A 40 -3.41 -7.14 3.19
C THR A 40 -3.09 -5.69 2.92
N GLU A 41 -2.91 -5.34 1.64
CA GLU A 41 -2.80 -3.95 1.23
C GLU A 41 -4.12 -3.22 1.53
N ILE A 42 -4.07 -2.21 2.40
CA ILE A 42 -5.19 -1.30 2.65
C ILE A 42 -4.91 0.00 1.90
N ILE A 43 -5.47 0.14 0.70
CA ILE A 43 -5.30 1.34 -0.12
C ILE A 43 -6.16 2.47 0.46
N SER A 44 -5.52 3.45 1.09
CA SER A 44 -6.19 4.67 1.53
C SER A 44 -6.53 5.55 0.32
N ARG A 45 -7.80 5.59 -0.08
CA ARG A 45 -8.33 6.53 -1.08
C ARG A 45 -9.07 7.65 -0.37
N ARG A 46 -8.36 8.70 0.03
CA ARG A 46 -8.97 9.89 0.62
C ARG A 46 -9.12 10.96 -0.47
N PRO A 47 -10.31 11.54 -0.66
CA PRO A 47 -10.44 12.75 -1.47
C PRO A 47 -9.63 13.87 -0.82
N LEU A 48 -9.29 14.90 -1.61
CA LEU A 48 -8.68 16.10 -1.04
C LEU A 48 -9.67 16.76 -0.08
N ASP A 49 -9.25 17.01 1.15
CA ASP A 49 -10.07 17.68 2.16
C ASP A 49 -10.46 19.10 1.72
N GLU A 50 -9.57 19.76 0.96
CA GLU A 50 -9.76 21.11 0.43
C GLU A 50 -9.42 21.17 -1.08
N PRO A 51 -10.42 20.99 -1.97
CA PRO A 51 -10.22 21.17 -3.41
C PRO A 51 -9.98 22.64 -3.75
N ALA A 52 -9.20 22.90 -4.79
CA ALA A 52 -8.98 24.24 -5.30
C ALA A 52 -10.28 24.83 -5.89
N THR A 53 -10.56 26.10 -5.61
CA THR A 53 -11.76 26.82 -6.09
C THR A 53 -11.42 27.94 -7.08
N ARG A 54 -10.13 28.25 -7.27
CA ARG A 54 -9.64 29.21 -8.26
C ARG A 54 -8.28 28.80 -8.83
N ILE A 55 -7.94 29.39 -9.97
CA ILE A 55 -6.65 29.20 -10.63
C ILE A 55 -5.48 29.48 -9.66
N PHE A 56 -4.45 28.63 -9.74
CA PHE A 56 -3.22 28.71 -8.96
C PHE A 56 -3.38 28.75 -7.44
N GLN A 57 -4.55 28.37 -6.90
CA GLN A 57 -4.72 28.22 -5.46
C GLN A 57 -3.95 27.02 -4.90
N ARG A 58 -3.85 25.96 -5.70
CA ARG A 58 -3.12 24.73 -5.36
C ARG A 58 -2.40 24.22 -6.60
N VAL A 59 -1.09 24.08 -6.48
CA VAL A 59 -0.21 23.62 -7.55
C VAL A 59 0.60 22.45 -7.00
N SER A 60 0.48 21.30 -7.66
CA SER A 60 1.34 20.15 -7.42
C SER A 60 2.64 20.34 -8.19
N TYR A 61 3.76 19.98 -7.56
CA TYR A 61 5.09 20.06 -8.17
C TYR A 61 5.78 18.71 -8.06
N ASP A 62 6.46 18.29 -9.13
CA ASP A 62 7.28 17.10 -9.16
C ASP A 62 8.52 17.30 -10.02
N ILE A 63 9.56 16.48 -9.79
CA ILE A 63 10.77 16.45 -10.60
C ILE A 63 10.90 15.09 -11.24
N VAL A 64 10.91 15.05 -12.57
CA VAL A 64 11.10 13.82 -13.33
C VAL A 64 12.53 13.73 -13.82
N SER A 65 13.23 12.65 -13.47
CA SER A 65 14.57 12.37 -13.99
C SER A 65 14.54 11.62 -15.32
N PHE A 66 15.40 11.99 -16.26
CA PHE A 66 15.54 11.35 -17.56
C PHE A 66 17.03 11.24 -17.98
N PRO A 67 17.37 10.33 -18.91
CA PRO A 67 18.71 10.28 -19.50
C PRO A 67 19.13 11.63 -20.10
N PRO A 68 20.43 12.00 -20.12
CA PRO A 68 20.86 13.30 -20.62
C PRO A 68 20.28 13.63 -22.01
N GLY A 69 19.60 14.77 -22.10
CA GLY A 69 19.15 15.33 -23.36
C GLY A 69 20.32 15.86 -24.20
N TYR A 70 20.04 16.33 -25.41
CA TYR A 70 21.06 16.87 -26.32
C TYR A 70 21.86 18.02 -25.70
N ASN A 71 21.27 18.75 -24.75
CA ASN A 71 21.86 19.86 -24.01
C ASN A 71 22.41 19.46 -22.62
N GLY A 72 22.48 18.15 -22.32
CA GLY A 72 22.98 17.63 -21.05
C GLY A 72 22.01 17.74 -19.86
N HIS A 73 20.79 18.27 -20.07
CA HIS A 73 19.78 18.32 -19.00
C HIS A 73 19.26 16.91 -18.69
N ARG A 74 18.88 16.66 -17.44
CA ARG A 74 18.46 15.34 -16.93
C ARG A 74 17.20 15.38 -16.07
N TYR A 75 16.62 16.56 -15.87
CA TYR A 75 15.51 16.79 -14.96
C TYR A 75 14.48 17.72 -15.58
N LEU A 76 13.21 17.40 -15.34
CA LEU A 76 12.03 18.14 -15.78
C LEU A 76 11.32 18.67 -14.54
N SER A 77 10.90 19.93 -14.56
CA SER A 77 10.17 20.55 -13.46
C SER A 77 8.69 20.55 -13.80
N HIS A 78 7.94 19.59 -13.27
CA HIS A 78 6.52 19.44 -13.57
C HIS A 78 5.66 20.21 -12.57
N TYR A 79 4.89 21.18 -13.06
CA TYR A 79 3.87 21.87 -12.28
C TYR A 79 2.47 21.50 -12.80
N HIS A 80 1.52 21.25 -11.90
CA HIS A 80 0.12 20.99 -12.23
C HIS A 80 -0.81 21.83 -11.35
N CYS A 81 -1.65 22.67 -11.96
CA CYS A 81 -2.68 23.42 -11.25
C CYS A 81 -3.94 22.56 -11.04
N ASP A 82 -4.34 22.32 -9.79
CA ASP A 82 -5.44 21.41 -9.47
C ASP A 82 -6.82 21.92 -9.94
N TYR A 83 -7.00 23.24 -10.07
CA TYR A 83 -8.28 23.83 -10.53
C TYR A 83 -8.44 23.81 -12.06
N SER A 84 -7.43 24.29 -12.79
CA SER A 84 -7.50 24.45 -14.26
C SER A 84 -6.92 23.28 -15.04
N HIS A 85 -6.23 22.35 -14.38
CA HIS A 85 -5.41 21.32 -15.01
C HIS A 85 -4.33 21.86 -15.95
N TRP A 86 -3.93 23.11 -15.74
CA TRP A 86 -2.79 23.69 -16.44
C TRP A 86 -1.49 22.99 -16.00
N ILE A 87 -0.60 22.75 -16.97
CA ILE A 87 0.66 22.03 -16.78
C ILE A 87 1.82 22.85 -17.34
N ASP A 88 2.95 22.87 -16.61
CA ASP A 88 4.26 23.40 -17.05
C ASP A 88 5.35 22.36 -16.80
N LEU A 89 6.35 22.31 -17.70
CA LEU A 89 7.35 21.23 -17.80
C LEU A 89 8.77 21.77 -17.99
#